data_AF-A0A5C9F017-F1
#
_entry.id   AF-A0A5C9F017-F1
#
_cell.length_a   1.000
_cell.length_b   1.000
_cell.length_c   1.000
_cell.angle_alpha   90.00
_cell.angle_beta   90.00
_cell.angle_gamma   90.00
#
_symmetry.space_group_name_H-M   'P 1'
#
loop_
_entity.id
_entity.type
_entity.pdbx_description
1 polymer ?
#
loop_
_entity_poly.entity_id
_entity_poly.type
_entity_poly.pdbx_seq_one_letter_code
_entity_poly.pdbx_strand_id
1 'polypeptide(L)'
;MSNRLLSQFNEVISREWLTEVIEEPVEPLNTREMFELAYHTENSVQTRCIWLKLVQEFKEGSQAILYSNNKTFSLIEIVNDNDLKIQNFYNDDKNSTRLNECTLPLLLQRKLRFNKKEKDLKSQILKTILVERKIDECANLTMTKDINRKIYFAIGDARESAAVVPLFMQAEGASLVQLALNKWMATAQNLPPEETFPEGRVPGLLKNLMQIKKWTLKLVDSHLDRE
;
A
#
# COMPACT_ATOMS: atom_id res chain seq x y z
N MET A 1 -16.96 -1.60 -13.89
CA MET A 1 -16.80 -0.12 -13.89
C MET A 1 -15.31 0.19 -13.89
N SER A 2 -14.85 1.15 -14.69
CA SER A 2 -13.44 1.55 -14.69
C SER A 2 -13.09 2.33 -13.42
N ASN A 3 -11.84 2.22 -12.96
CA ASN A 3 -11.36 2.99 -11.82
C ASN A 3 -11.23 4.47 -12.21
N ARG A 4 -12.25 5.28 -11.88
CA ARG A 4 -12.32 6.70 -12.25
C ARG A 4 -11.10 7.50 -11.81
N LEU A 5 -10.54 7.22 -10.62
CA LEU A 5 -9.34 7.92 -10.14
C LEU A 5 -8.13 7.60 -11.01
N LEU A 6 -7.99 6.34 -11.43
CA LEU A 6 -6.92 5.93 -12.33
C LEU A 6 -7.08 6.55 -13.72
N SER A 7 -8.30 6.58 -14.27
CA SER A 7 -8.57 7.26 -15.54
C SER A 7 -8.21 8.75 -15.45
N GLN A 8 -8.67 9.43 -14.39
CA GLN A 8 -8.36 10.84 -14.18
C GLN A 8 -6.85 11.09 -14.01
N PHE A 9 -6.14 10.17 -13.34
CA PHE A 9 -4.70 10.25 -13.21
C PHE A 9 -3.98 10.18 -14.56
N ASN A 10 -4.33 9.19 -15.37
CA ASN A 10 -3.71 8.94 -16.67
C ASN A 10 -4.05 10.00 -17.72
N GLU A 11 -5.26 10.55 -17.69
CA GLU A 11 -5.75 11.46 -18.73
C GLU A 11 -5.38 12.92 -18.45
N VAL A 12 -5.40 13.35 -17.18
CA VAL A 12 -5.33 14.76 -16.80
C VAL A 12 -4.18 15.02 -15.82
N ILE A 13 -4.19 14.37 -14.66
CA ILE A 13 -3.34 14.76 -13.51
C ILE A 13 -1.86 14.58 -13.83
N SER A 14 -1.49 13.46 -14.44
CA SER A 14 -0.10 13.17 -14.79
C SER A 14 0.53 14.16 -15.77
N ARG A 15 -0.29 15.01 -16.42
CA ARG A 15 0.14 15.97 -17.46
C ARG A 15 0.00 17.42 -17.02
N GLU A 16 -1.08 17.75 -16.31
CA GLU A 16 -1.51 19.13 -16.10
C GLU A 16 -1.24 19.64 -14.68
N TRP A 17 -1.07 18.76 -13.69
CA TRP A 17 -0.90 19.17 -12.30
C TRP A 17 0.54 19.57 -11.98
N LEU A 18 0.71 20.38 -10.93
CA LEU A 18 2.01 20.69 -10.39
C LEU A 18 2.63 19.43 -9.81
N THR A 19 3.96 19.31 -9.91
CA THR A 19 4.67 18.11 -9.48
C THR A 19 5.94 18.39 -8.71
N GLU A 20 6.23 17.50 -7.77
CA GLU A 20 7.54 17.35 -7.15
C GLU A 20 8.06 15.95 -7.45
N VAL A 21 9.35 15.86 -7.71
CA VAL A 21 10.01 14.60 -8.03
C VAL A 21 11.23 14.46 -7.14
N ILE A 22 11.41 13.27 -6.58
CA ILE A 22 12.66 12.82 -5.99
C ILE A 22 13.09 11.55 -6.70
N GLU A 23 14.39 11.42 -6.92
CA GLU A 23 15.02 10.20 -7.40
C GLU A 23 16.07 9.80 -6.36
N GLU A 24 15.88 8.62 -5.79
CA GLU A 24 16.68 8.13 -4.69
C GLU A 24 17.36 6.82 -5.07
N PRO A 25 18.69 6.72 -4.90
CA PRO A 25 19.39 5.47 -5.10
C PRO A 25 18.79 4.37 -4.23
N VAL A 26 18.76 3.14 -4.73
CA VAL A 26 18.25 1.96 -4.05
C VAL A 26 19.25 1.48 -3.00
N GLU A 27 20.55 1.56 -3.29
CA GLU A 27 21.63 1.14 -2.38
C GLU A 27 21.59 1.86 -1.03
N PRO A 28 21.88 1.17 0.10
CA PRO A 28 22.43 -0.19 0.20
C PRO A 28 21.36 -1.30 0.20
N LEU A 29 20.10 -0.97 -0.09
CA LEU A 29 19.02 -1.93 -0.19
C LEU A 29 18.97 -2.55 -1.58
N ASN A 30 18.05 -3.50 -1.80
CA ASN A 30 17.64 -3.92 -3.14
C ASN A 30 16.34 -3.22 -3.60
N THR A 31 16.02 -3.33 -4.88
CA THR A 31 14.86 -2.64 -5.50
C THR A 31 13.54 -2.96 -4.79
N ARG A 32 13.33 -4.22 -4.43
CA ARG A 32 12.17 -4.64 -3.66
C ARG A 32 12.10 -3.95 -2.30
N GLU A 33 13.19 -3.98 -1.54
CA GLU A 33 13.25 -3.35 -0.22
C GLU A 33 12.96 -1.86 -0.30
N MET A 34 13.61 -1.16 -1.24
CA MET A 34 13.42 0.27 -1.43
C MET A 34 11.98 0.60 -1.87
N PHE A 35 11.42 -0.16 -2.80
CA PHE A 35 10.03 0.02 -3.24
C PHE A 35 9.03 -0.16 -2.10
N GLU A 36 9.17 -1.23 -1.31
CA GLU A 36 8.27 -1.52 -0.20
C GLU A 36 8.37 -0.45 0.90
N LEU A 37 9.58 0.03 1.20
CA LEU A 37 9.78 1.12 2.15
C LEU A 37 9.19 2.44 1.66
N ALA A 38 9.36 2.76 0.38
CA ALA A 38 8.75 3.94 -0.23
C ALA A 38 7.23 3.85 -0.22
N TYR A 39 6.68 2.69 -0.59
CA TYR A 39 5.24 2.43 -0.53
C TYR A 39 4.70 2.68 0.88
N HIS A 40 5.30 2.04 1.88
CA HIS A 40 4.90 2.19 3.28
C HIS A 40 5.06 3.63 3.79
N THR A 41 6.09 4.35 3.34
CA THR A 41 6.34 5.75 3.74
C THR A 41 5.32 6.73 3.17
N GLU A 42 4.88 6.53 1.93
CA GLU A 42 3.80 7.32 1.34
C GLU A 42 2.40 6.89 1.80
N ASN A 43 2.29 5.67 2.35
CA ASN A 43 0.99 5.13 2.72
C ASN A 43 0.51 5.62 4.09
N SER A 44 -0.80 5.74 4.21
CA SER A 44 -1.47 6.12 5.45
C SER A 44 -2.88 5.57 5.46
N VAL A 45 -3.56 5.64 6.61
CA VAL A 45 -4.98 5.26 6.73
C VAL A 45 -5.87 6.06 5.76
N GLN A 46 -5.46 7.27 5.39
CA GLN A 46 -6.20 8.18 4.52
C GLN A 46 -5.74 8.10 3.06
N THR A 47 -4.74 7.28 2.77
CA THR A 47 -4.21 7.03 1.44
C THR A 47 -4.90 5.80 0.85
N ARG A 48 -5.23 5.87 -0.43
CA ARG A 48 -5.78 4.76 -1.22
C ARG A 48 -4.78 4.37 -2.31
N CYS A 49 -4.39 3.11 -2.35
CA CYS A 49 -3.73 2.56 -3.53
C CYS A 49 -4.76 2.38 -4.65
N ILE A 50 -4.65 3.17 -5.71
CA ILE A 50 -5.60 3.11 -6.84
C ILE A 50 -5.11 2.20 -7.95
N TRP A 51 -3.79 1.99 -8.04
CA TRP A 51 -3.18 1.11 -9.01
C TRP A 51 -1.81 0.61 -8.53
N LEU A 52 -1.48 -0.62 -8.89
CA LEU A 52 -0.22 -1.28 -8.57
C LEU A 52 0.13 -2.22 -9.71
N LYS A 53 1.37 -2.14 -10.20
CA LYS A 53 1.94 -3.05 -11.17
C LYS A 53 3.32 -3.43 -10.68
N LEU A 54 3.56 -4.72 -10.48
CA LEU A 54 4.87 -5.22 -10.07
C LEU A 54 5.42 -6.05 -11.22
N VAL A 55 6.61 -5.67 -11.68
CA VAL A 55 7.40 -6.54 -12.55
C VAL A 55 8.09 -7.59 -11.65
N GLN A 56 8.33 -8.77 -12.20
CA GLN A 56 9.04 -9.83 -11.46
C GLN A 56 10.33 -9.27 -10.85
N GLU A 57 10.58 -9.59 -9.57
CA GLU A 57 11.72 -9.09 -8.79
C GLU A 57 11.78 -7.56 -8.60
N PHE A 58 10.66 -6.84 -8.79
CA PHE A 58 10.60 -5.39 -8.64
C PHE A 58 11.57 -4.65 -9.58
N LYS A 59 11.73 -5.17 -10.81
CA LYS A 59 12.52 -4.53 -11.87
C LYS A 59 11.87 -3.25 -12.38
N GLU A 60 12.58 -2.56 -13.27
CA GLU A 60 12.12 -1.38 -14.02
C GLU A 60 10.66 -1.51 -14.48
N GLY A 61 9.90 -0.45 -14.26
CA GLY A 61 8.47 -0.39 -14.58
C GLY A 61 7.54 -0.96 -13.49
N SER A 62 8.09 -1.39 -12.35
CA SER A 62 7.31 -1.63 -11.14
C SER A 62 6.84 -0.30 -10.55
N GLN A 63 5.53 -0.15 -10.36
CA GLN A 63 4.90 1.13 -10.07
C GLN A 63 3.71 1.00 -9.11
N ALA A 64 3.50 2.01 -8.28
CA ALA A 64 2.29 2.19 -7.47
C ALA A 64 1.76 3.61 -7.62
N ILE A 65 0.45 3.76 -7.71
CA ILE A 65 -0.22 5.06 -7.66
C ILE A 65 -1.11 5.12 -6.43
N LEU A 66 -0.80 6.08 -5.57
CA LEU A 66 -1.50 6.36 -4.33
C LEU A 66 -2.29 7.66 -4.45
N TYR A 67 -3.43 7.74 -3.80
CA TYR A 67 -4.26 8.93 -3.71
C TYR A 67 -4.60 9.22 -2.25
N SER A 68 -4.26 10.41 -1.76
CA SER A 68 -4.50 10.82 -0.39
C SER A 68 -5.69 11.78 -0.26
N ASN A 69 -6.24 11.87 0.94
CA ASN A 69 -7.40 12.72 1.25
C ASN A 69 -7.18 14.23 1.08
N ASN A 70 -5.93 14.70 1.10
CA ASN A 70 -5.56 16.08 0.75
C ASN A 70 -5.56 16.33 -0.77
N LYS A 71 -6.07 15.37 -1.57
CA LYS A 71 -6.14 15.40 -3.03
C LYS A 71 -4.79 15.36 -3.73
N THR A 72 -3.74 14.86 -3.10
CA THR A 72 -2.45 14.58 -3.74
C THR A 72 -2.45 13.18 -4.33
N PHE A 73 -1.78 13.00 -5.47
CA PHE A 73 -1.43 11.68 -6.00
C PHE A 73 0.06 11.46 -5.86
N SER A 74 0.48 10.25 -5.50
CA SER A 74 1.88 9.87 -5.42
C SER A 74 2.13 8.70 -6.37
N LEU A 75 3.09 8.85 -7.27
CA LEU A 75 3.62 7.78 -8.11
C LEU A 75 4.94 7.31 -7.52
N ILE A 76 5.04 6.03 -7.23
CA ILE A 76 6.29 5.36 -6.82
C ILE A 76 6.68 4.43 -7.95
N GLU A 77 7.91 4.55 -8.45
CA GLU A 77 8.38 3.84 -9.63
C GLU A 77 9.83 3.38 -9.47
N ILE A 78 10.10 2.11 -9.84
CA ILE A 78 11.47 1.66 -10.12
C ILE A 78 11.80 2.08 -11.54
N VAL A 79 12.72 3.03 -11.68
CA VAL A 79 13.11 3.60 -12.98
C VAL A 79 14.20 2.76 -13.64
N ASN A 80 15.09 2.19 -12.84
CA ASN A 80 16.14 1.28 -13.27
C ASN A 80 16.57 0.41 -12.06
N ASP A 81 17.55 -0.47 -12.23
CA ASP A 81 18.00 -1.36 -11.15
C ASP A 81 18.64 -0.64 -9.95
N ASN A 82 19.00 0.64 -10.10
CA ASN A 82 19.71 1.46 -9.11
C ASN A 82 18.86 2.56 -8.49
N ASP A 83 17.76 3.00 -9.11
CA ASP A 83 17.04 4.20 -8.71
C ASP A 83 15.53 3.97 -8.55
N LEU A 84 14.99 4.52 -7.46
CA LEU A 84 13.56 4.66 -7.22
C LEU A 84 13.17 6.12 -7.39
N LYS A 85 12.10 6.37 -8.15
CA LYS A 85 11.47 7.67 -8.28
C LYS A 85 10.19 7.74 -7.46
N ILE A 86 10.01 8.84 -6.75
CA ILE A 86 8.72 9.23 -6.16
C ILE A 86 8.31 10.56 -6.75
N GLN A 87 7.10 10.65 -7.27
CA GLN A 87 6.54 11.86 -7.87
C GLN A 87 5.18 12.18 -7.28
N ASN A 88 5.05 13.35 -6.65
CA ASN A 88 3.79 13.84 -6.11
C ASN A 88 3.14 14.83 -7.08
N PHE A 89 1.83 14.70 -7.26
CA PHE A 89 0.99 15.56 -8.09
C PHE A 89 -0.04 16.26 -7.22
N TYR A 90 -0.14 17.58 -7.32
CA TYR A 90 -1.07 18.39 -6.53
C TYR A 90 -1.61 19.58 -7.34
N ASN A 91 -2.75 20.09 -6.90
CA ASN A 91 -3.47 21.17 -7.57
C ASN A 91 -3.43 22.51 -6.81
N ASP A 92 -2.74 22.56 -5.67
CA ASP A 92 -2.50 23.78 -4.90
C ASP A 92 -1.11 23.81 -4.26
N ASP A 93 -0.53 25.00 -4.11
CA ASP A 93 0.81 25.16 -3.52
C ASP A 93 0.85 24.78 -2.03
N LYS A 94 -0.29 24.53 -1.38
CA LYS A 94 -0.33 24.12 0.04
C LYS A 94 0.28 22.74 0.27
N ASN A 95 0.28 21.91 -0.77
CA ASN A 95 0.91 20.59 -0.75
C ASN A 95 2.25 20.57 -1.49
N SER A 96 2.72 21.74 -1.97
CA SER A 96 4.11 21.88 -2.37
C SER A 96 5.01 21.64 -1.17
N THR A 97 6.26 21.28 -1.44
CA THR A 97 7.34 20.89 -0.53
C THR A 97 7.13 19.64 0.32
N ARG A 98 5.93 19.06 0.38
CA ARG A 98 5.65 17.87 1.21
C ARG A 98 6.57 16.70 0.88
N LEU A 99 6.91 16.49 -0.39
CA LEU A 99 7.79 15.39 -0.79
C LEU A 99 9.19 15.58 -0.20
N ASN A 100 9.71 16.80 -0.27
CA ASN A 100 11.07 17.14 0.19
C ASN A 100 11.16 17.34 1.72
N GLU A 101 10.13 17.88 2.35
CA GLU A 101 10.15 18.25 3.78
C GLU A 101 9.68 17.11 4.70
N CYS A 102 8.82 16.21 4.20
CA CYS A 102 8.23 15.15 5.00
C CYS A 102 8.62 13.75 4.50
N THR A 103 8.32 13.43 3.25
CA THR A 103 8.49 12.06 2.72
C THR A 103 9.95 11.67 2.61
N LEU A 104 10.76 12.47 1.91
CA LEU A 104 12.16 12.14 1.64
C LEU A 104 12.97 11.96 2.94
N PRO A 105 12.91 12.88 3.93
CA PRO A 105 13.64 12.71 5.18
C PRO A 105 13.24 11.43 5.93
N LEU A 106 11.94 11.11 5.95
CA LEU A 106 11.43 9.90 6.60
C LEU A 106 11.88 8.63 5.86
N LEU A 107 11.83 8.63 4.52
CA LEU A 107 12.28 7.50 3.71
C LEU A 107 13.77 7.24 3.89
N LEU A 108 14.61 8.29 3.88
CA LEU A 108 16.04 8.16 4.10
C LEU A 108 16.36 7.62 5.50
N GLN A 109 15.65 8.12 6.52
CA GLN A 109 15.79 7.60 7.89
C GLN A 109 15.40 6.12 7.96
N ARG A 110 14.27 5.73 7.37
CA ARG A 110 13.78 4.35 7.31
C ARG A 110 14.72 3.44 6.55
N LYS A 111 15.26 3.91 5.42
CA LYS A 111 16.27 3.20 4.62
C LYS A 111 17.50 2.86 5.47
N LEU A 112 18.06 3.84 6.18
CA LEU A 112 19.21 3.64 7.07
C LEU A 112 18.91 2.69 8.23
N ARG A 113 17.76 2.86 8.90
CA ARG A 113 17.34 2.00 10.01
C ARG A 113 17.09 0.57 9.54
N PHE A 114 16.34 0.40 8.46
CA PHE A 114 16.05 -0.88 7.86
C PHE A 114 17.34 -1.61 7.50
N ASN A 115 18.30 -0.92 6.87
CA ASN A 115 19.57 -1.54 6.47
C ASN A 115 20.33 -2.15 7.66
N LYS A 116 20.28 -1.53 8.84
CA LYS A 116 20.94 -2.02 10.07
C LYS A 116 20.25 -3.21 10.73
N LYS A 117 19.01 -3.54 10.34
CA LYS A 117 18.25 -4.63 10.95
C LYS A 117 18.76 -5.99 10.49
N GLU A 118 18.61 -6.98 11.36
CA GLU A 118 18.93 -8.37 11.04
C GLU A 118 18.07 -8.89 9.89
N LYS A 119 18.61 -9.83 9.11
CA LYS A 119 17.97 -10.40 7.92
C LYS A 119 16.57 -10.95 8.20
N ASP A 120 16.39 -11.61 9.33
CA ASP A 120 15.11 -12.17 9.72
C ASP A 120 14.07 -11.07 9.96
N LEU A 121 14.41 -10.06 10.78
CA LEU A 121 13.54 -8.91 11.03
C LEU A 121 13.22 -8.13 9.74
N LYS A 122 14.21 -7.92 8.86
CA LYS A 122 13.98 -7.33 7.52
C LYS A 122 12.90 -8.11 6.75
N SER A 123 13.03 -9.44 6.70
CA SER A 123 12.05 -10.31 6.03
C SER A 123 10.65 -10.17 6.61
N GLN A 124 10.55 -10.15 7.95
CA GLN A 124 9.27 -10.02 8.65
C GLN A 124 8.62 -8.65 8.42
N ILE A 125 9.39 -7.56 8.43
CA ILE A 125 8.91 -6.21 8.10
C ILE A 125 8.38 -6.17 6.66
N LEU A 126 9.15 -6.63 5.67
CA LEU A 126 8.72 -6.62 4.27
C LEU A 126 7.46 -7.46 4.04
N LYS A 127 7.34 -8.61 4.68
CA LYS A 127 6.12 -9.43 4.61
C LYS A 127 4.93 -8.76 5.29
N THR A 128 5.16 -7.96 6.34
CA THR A 128 4.11 -7.17 6.98
C THR A 128 3.66 -6.01 6.07
N ILE A 129 4.58 -5.35 5.36
CA ILE A 129 4.24 -4.35 4.33
C ILE A 129 3.47 -5.01 3.17
N LEU A 130 3.79 -6.25 2.79
CA LEU A 130 2.96 -6.99 1.82
C LEU A 130 1.51 -7.14 2.29
N VAL A 131 1.27 -7.42 3.59
CA VAL A 131 -0.09 -7.46 4.14
C VAL A 131 -0.78 -6.10 3.97
N GLU A 132 -0.10 -5.00 4.27
CA GLU A 132 -0.62 -3.64 4.05
C GLU A 132 -1.05 -3.42 2.58
N ARG A 133 -0.20 -3.81 1.61
CA ARG A 133 -0.53 -3.71 0.17
C ARG A 133 -1.75 -4.54 -0.21
N LYS A 134 -1.87 -5.75 0.36
CA LYS A 134 -3.03 -6.64 0.11
C LYS A 134 -4.33 -6.10 0.71
N ILE A 135 -4.26 -5.44 1.86
CA ILE A 135 -5.40 -4.72 2.43
C ILE A 135 -5.84 -3.56 1.53
N ASP A 136 -4.87 -2.83 0.97
CA ASP A 136 -5.16 -1.74 0.03
C ASP A 136 -5.74 -2.22 -1.30
N GLU A 137 -5.23 -3.32 -1.84
CA GLU A 137 -5.81 -4.00 -3.01
C GLU A 137 -7.27 -4.37 -2.76
N CYS A 138 -7.55 -5.01 -1.62
CA CYS A 138 -8.91 -5.37 -1.23
C CYS A 138 -9.82 -4.14 -1.09
N ALA A 139 -9.33 -3.06 -0.49
CA ALA A 139 -10.08 -1.82 -0.33
C ALA A 139 -10.39 -1.19 -1.71
N ASN A 140 -9.40 -1.17 -2.61
CA ASN A 140 -9.57 -0.63 -3.96
C ASN A 140 -10.63 -1.41 -4.75
N LEU A 141 -10.55 -2.76 -4.78
CA LEU A 141 -11.51 -3.63 -5.46
C LEU A 141 -12.94 -3.44 -4.93
N THR A 142 -13.07 -3.31 -3.61
CA THR A 142 -14.35 -3.05 -2.94
C THR A 142 -14.92 -1.70 -3.37
N MET A 143 -14.09 -0.65 -3.41
CA MET A 143 -14.51 0.70 -3.83
C MET A 143 -14.85 0.79 -5.31
N THR A 144 -14.16 0.03 -6.17
CA THR A 144 -14.47 -0.03 -7.62
C THR A 144 -15.63 -0.97 -7.94
N LYS A 145 -16.24 -1.59 -6.92
CA LYS A 145 -17.34 -2.56 -7.06
C LYS A 145 -16.98 -3.68 -8.04
N ASP A 146 -15.77 -4.23 -7.91
CA ASP A 146 -15.37 -5.39 -8.69
C ASP A 146 -16.20 -6.63 -8.28
N ILE A 147 -16.04 -7.72 -9.01
CA ILE A 147 -16.82 -8.94 -8.78
C ILE A 147 -16.45 -9.62 -7.46
N ASN A 148 -17.43 -10.30 -6.86
CA ASN A 148 -17.29 -10.98 -5.57
C ASN A 148 -16.10 -11.94 -5.53
N ARG A 149 -15.85 -12.66 -6.63
CA ARG A 149 -14.71 -13.59 -6.75
C ARG A 149 -13.36 -12.89 -6.52
N LYS A 150 -13.14 -11.72 -7.10
CA LYS A 150 -11.87 -10.99 -6.94
C LYS A 150 -11.70 -10.47 -5.52
N ILE A 151 -12.77 -9.98 -4.91
CA ILE A 151 -12.74 -9.52 -3.52
C ILE A 151 -12.48 -10.69 -2.57
N TYR A 152 -13.13 -11.84 -2.77
CA TYR A 152 -12.85 -13.06 -2.02
C TYR A 152 -11.35 -13.43 -2.07
N PHE A 153 -10.76 -13.47 -3.27
CA PHE A 153 -9.33 -13.77 -3.42
C PHE A 153 -8.44 -12.71 -2.76
N ALA A 154 -8.74 -11.43 -2.91
CA ALA A 154 -7.96 -10.36 -2.27
C ALA A 154 -7.99 -10.43 -0.73
N ILE A 155 -9.14 -10.76 -0.14
CA ILE A 155 -9.25 -10.99 1.31
C ILE A 155 -8.47 -12.25 1.72
N GLY A 156 -8.56 -13.32 0.92
CA GLY A 156 -7.82 -14.56 1.13
C GLY A 156 -6.30 -14.32 1.14
N ASP A 157 -5.78 -13.64 0.11
CA ASP A 157 -4.37 -13.26 0.00
C ASP A 157 -3.89 -12.46 1.22
N ALA A 158 -4.68 -11.46 1.65
CA ALA A 158 -4.34 -10.65 2.83
C ALA A 158 -4.29 -11.50 4.10
N ARG A 159 -5.26 -12.41 4.27
CA ARG A 159 -5.36 -13.31 5.43
C ARG A 159 -4.18 -14.28 5.48
N GLU A 160 -3.90 -14.94 4.37
CA GLU A 160 -2.80 -15.92 4.25
C GLU A 160 -1.44 -15.26 4.45
N SER A 161 -1.22 -14.11 3.79
CA SER A 161 0.01 -13.34 3.96
C SER A 161 0.22 -12.93 5.42
N ALA A 162 -0.84 -12.54 6.12
CA ALA A 162 -0.76 -12.18 7.55
C ALA A 162 -0.50 -13.40 8.44
N ALA A 163 -1.08 -14.56 8.13
CA ALA A 163 -1.00 -15.76 8.96
C ALA A 163 0.40 -16.38 9.03
N VAL A 164 1.24 -16.13 8.01
CA VAL A 164 2.58 -16.72 7.89
C VAL A 164 3.71 -15.80 8.39
N VAL A 165 3.39 -14.65 8.97
CA VAL A 165 4.38 -13.67 9.44
C VAL A 165 4.43 -13.68 10.97
N PRO A 166 5.51 -14.18 11.60
CA PRO A 166 5.58 -14.25 13.06
C PRO A 166 5.41 -12.89 13.75
N LEU A 167 6.09 -11.84 13.26
CA LEU A 167 5.95 -10.46 13.74
C LEU A 167 4.50 -9.99 13.74
N PHE A 168 3.73 -10.37 12.71
CA PHE A 168 2.30 -10.09 12.63
C PHE A 168 1.51 -10.90 13.64
N MET A 169 1.69 -12.23 13.65
CA MET A 169 0.88 -13.16 14.43
C MET A 169 1.12 -13.08 15.95
N GLN A 170 2.31 -12.64 16.36
CA GLN A 170 2.66 -12.45 17.76
C GLN A 170 2.24 -11.08 18.30
N ALA A 171 1.89 -10.14 17.43
CA ALA A 171 1.46 -8.81 17.84
C ALA A 171 0.06 -8.81 18.48
N GLU A 172 -0.13 -7.93 19.46
CA GLU A 172 -1.42 -7.76 20.11
C GLU A 172 -2.50 -7.34 19.10
N GLY A 173 -3.61 -8.07 19.07
CA GLY A 173 -4.71 -7.82 18.13
C GLY A 173 -4.66 -8.63 16.82
N ALA A 174 -3.60 -9.40 16.57
CA ALA A 174 -3.48 -10.23 15.37
C ALA A 174 -4.65 -11.21 15.20
N SER A 175 -5.12 -11.81 16.30
CA SER A 175 -6.29 -12.71 16.32
C SER A 175 -7.58 -12.02 15.86
N LEU A 176 -7.76 -10.74 16.22
CA LEU A 176 -8.91 -9.94 15.79
C LEU A 176 -8.84 -9.61 14.30
N VAL A 177 -7.64 -9.30 13.78
CA VAL A 177 -7.44 -9.10 12.35
C VAL A 177 -7.75 -10.36 11.57
N GLN A 178 -7.20 -11.51 11.99
CA GLN A 178 -7.47 -12.81 11.37
C GLN A 178 -8.97 -13.16 11.40
N LEU A 179 -9.65 -12.92 12.52
CA LEU A 179 -11.08 -13.14 12.65
C LEU A 179 -11.89 -12.23 11.71
N ALA A 180 -11.53 -10.95 11.62
CA ALA A 180 -12.21 -10.00 10.75
C ALA A 180 -12.05 -10.37 9.26
N LEU A 181 -10.83 -10.70 8.83
CA LEU A 181 -10.57 -11.15 7.46
C LEU A 181 -11.31 -12.46 7.15
N ASN A 182 -11.30 -13.42 8.08
CA ASN A 182 -12.00 -14.69 7.90
C ASN A 182 -13.52 -14.50 7.77
N LYS A 183 -14.14 -13.62 8.57
CA LYS A 183 -15.57 -13.30 8.47
C LYS A 183 -15.91 -12.68 7.12
N TRP A 184 -15.10 -11.73 6.63
CA TRP A 184 -15.34 -11.09 5.33
C TRP A 184 -15.07 -12.03 4.15
N MET A 185 -14.07 -12.90 4.26
CA MET A 185 -13.80 -13.94 3.27
C MET A 185 -15.00 -14.90 3.15
N ALA A 186 -15.51 -15.43 4.27
CA ALA A 186 -16.70 -16.26 4.27
C ALA A 186 -17.95 -15.52 3.75
N THR A 187 -18.05 -14.22 4.06
CA THR A 187 -19.13 -13.37 3.54
C THR A 187 -19.07 -13.25 2.03
N ALA A 188 -17.87 -13.02 1.45
CA ALA A 188 -17.66 -12.90 0.02
C ALA A 188 -17.84 -14.24 -0.70
N GLN A 189 -17.42 -15.34 -0.09
CA GLN A 189 -17.57 -16.70 -0.62
C GLN A 189 -19.04 -17.11 -0.84
N ASN A 190 -19.93 -16.63 0.03
CA ASN A 190 -21.37 -16.93 -0.04
C ASN A 190 -22.15 -16.04 -1.02
N LEU A 191 -21.46 -15.13 -1.73
CA LEU A 191 -22.08 -14.28 -2.75
C LEU A 191 -21.90 -14.89 -4.15
N PRO A 192 -22.79 -14.59 -5.12
CA PRO A 192 -22.62 -15.03 -6.50
C PRO A 192 -21.28 -14.53 -7.09
N PRO A 193 -20.38 -15.42 -7.56
CA PRO A 193 -18.98 -15.06 -7.86
C PRO A 193 -18.79 -13.95 -8.90
N GLU A 194 -19.63 -13.93 -9.93
CA GLU A 194 -19.53 -13.02 -11.08
C GLU A 194 -20.37 -11.72 -10.91
N GLU A 195 -21.10 -11.59 -9.81
CA GLU A 195 -21.81 -10.36 -9.50
C GLU A 195 -20.89 -9.35 -8.80
N THR A 196 -21.21 -8.06 -8.94
CA THR A 196 -20.51 -6.99 -8.24
C THR A 196 -20.76 -7.06 -6.74
N PHE A 197 -19.77 -6.64 -5.95
CA PHE A 197 -19.92 -6.61 -4.49
C PHE A 197 -21.14 -5.79 -4.03
N PRO A 198 -21.98 -6.32 -3.12
CA PRO A 198 -23.19 -5.63 -2.69
C PRO A 198 -22.89 -4.27 -2.06
N GLU A 199 -23.52 -3.21 -2.59
CA GLU A 199 -23.28 -1.83 -2.15
C GLU A 199 -23.54 -1.63 -0.65
N GLY A 200 -24.58 -2.27 -0.11
CA GLY A 200 -24.90 -2.21 1.32
C GLY A 200 -23.83 -2.83 2.22
N ARG A 201 -22.94 -3.67 1.69
CA ARG A 201 -21.84 -4.31 2.45
C ARG A 201 -20.52 -3.55 2.34
N VAL A 202 -20.36 -2.68 1.34
CA VAL A 202 -19.14 -1.90 1.09
C VAL A 202 -18.69 -1.11 2.34
N PRO A 203 -19.57 -0.33 3.03
CA PRO A 203 -19.12 0.46 4.18
C PRO A 203 -18.59 -0.40 5.33
N GLY A 204 -19.20 -1.56 5.57
CA GLY A 204 -18.77 -2.49 6.61
C GLY A 204 -17.39 -3.07 6.33
N LEU A 205 -17.16 -3.53 5.10
CA LEU A 205 -15.88 -4.10 4.69
C LEU A 205 -14.77 -3.04 4.75
N LEU A 206 -15.01 -1.86 4.15
CA LEU A 206 -14.04 -0.77 4.16
C LEU A 206 -13.70 -0.32 5.59
N LYS A 207 -14.68 -0.23 6.50
CA LYS A 207 -14.43 0.10 7.90
C LYS A 207 -13.44 -0.89 8.55
N ASN A 208 -13.62 -2.19 8.33
CA ASN A 208 -12.70 -3.18 8.89
C ASN A 208 -11.33 -3.15 8.20
N LEU A 209 -11.27 -3.01 6.87
CA LEU A 209 -10.01 -2.90 6.15
C LEU A 209 -9.20 -1.67 6.61
N MET A 210 -9.85 -0.52 6.85
CA MET A 210 -9.16 0.68 7.35
C MET A 210 -8.65 0.52 8.79
N GLN A 211 -9.38 -0.21 9.65
CA GLN A 211 -8.91 -0.54 10.99
C GLN A 211 -7.69 -1.47 10.95
N ILE A 212 -7.75 -2.50 10.09
CA ILE A 212 -6.63 -3.43 9.88
C ILE A 212 -5.43 -2.66 9.32
N LYS A 213 -5.62 -1.83 8.29
CA LYS A 213 -4.57 -0.97 7.72
C LYS A 213 -3.90 -0.11 8.78
N LYS A 214 -4.70 0.59 9.60
CA LYS A 214 -4.18 1.41 10.71
C LYS A 214 -3.34 0.59 11.68
N TRP A 215 -3.78 -0.62 12.01
CA TRP A 215 -3.05 -1.51 12.90
C TRP A 215 -1.76 -2.02 12.26
N THR A 216 -1.80 -2.45 11.00
CA THR A 216 -0.63 -2.94 10.25
C THR A 216 0.42 -1.85 10.07
N LEU A 217 0.02 -0.63 9.69
CA LEU A 217 0.92 0.52 9.57
C LEU A 217 1.69 0.75 10.87
N LYS A 218 0.96 0.84 12.01
CA LYS A 218 1.57 1.02 13.32
C LYS A 218 2.52 -0.11 13.71
N LEU A 219 2.18 -1.34 13.35
CA LEU A 219 3.03 -2.49 13.62
C LEU A 219 4.34 -2.37 12.83
N VAL A 220 4.28 -2.06 11.54
CA VAL A 220 5.48 -1.79 10.72
C VAL A 220 6.28 -0.65 11.32
N ASP A 221 5.67 0.51 11.60
CA ASP A 221 6.32 1.68 12.20
C ASP A 221 7.08 1.29 13.49
N SER A 222 6.44 0.53 14.38
CA SER A 222 7.01 0.14 15.68
C SER A 222 8.29 -0.72 15.59
N HIS A 223 8.47 -1.43 14.47
CA HIS A 223 9.63 -2.27 14.21
C HIS A 223 10.62 -1.62 13.24
N LEU A 224 10.15 -0.76 12.34
CA LEU A 224 10.94 -0.06 11.34
C LEU A 224 11.64 1.16 11.93
N ASP A 225 10.89 1.98 12.68
CA ASP A 225 11.35 3.28 13.19
C ASP A 225 12.02 3.20 14.57
N ARG A 226 11.92 2.05 15.24
CA ARG A 226 12.69 1.75 16.44
C ARG A 226 14.16 1.50 16.09
N GLU A 227 15.05 2.11 16.87
CA GLU A 227 16.52 1.93 16.76
C GLU A 227 16.93 0.47 16.92
#